data_AF-A0A518K4I3-F1
#
_entry.id   AF-A0A518K4I3-F1
#
_cell.length_a   1.000
_cell.length_b   1.000
_cell.length_c   1.000
_cell.angle_alpha   90.00
_cell.angle_beta   90.00
_cell.angle_gamma   90.00
#
_symmetry.space_group_name_H-M   'P 1'
#
loop_
_entity.id
_entity.type
_entity.pdbx_description
1 polymer ?
#
loop_
_entity_poly.entity_id
_entity_poly.type
_entity_poly.pdbx_seq_one_letter_code
_entity_poly.pdbx_strand_id
1 'polypeptide(L)'
;MAIANSAAEPVAALTPAQRHELEEAGRRAKKIRRAATVAAFNGWSMAILAVLSAPFAIGSLVGLVIAAGLGALAWNELRGRSRLLQFDPLAPALLGWNQLGLLALVSGYCVWQILTTLFGGSAIAAEIQANPELRELLGSGEEFEAFLRPRVVMFYGLVIALSVAAQGVNAWYYFSRRKHVEAYLRETP
;
A
#
# COMPACT_ATOMS: atom_id res chain seq x y z
N MET A 1 -37.76 43.97 -18.13
CA MET A 1 -36.36 43.70 -17.76
C MET A 1 -35.92 42.48 -18.57
N ALA A 2 -35.31 42.71 -19.74
CA ALA A 2 -35.00 41.65 -20.71
C ALA A 2 -33.64 41.03 -20.36
N ILE A 3 -33.63 39.74 -20.08
CA ILE A 3 -32.40 38.96 -19.86
C ILE A 3 -31.78 38.74 -21.24
N ALA A 4 -30.70 39.46 -21.53
CA ALA A 4 -29.95 39.26 -22.75
C ALA A 4 -29.39 37.83 -22.75
N ASN A 5 -29.89 37.02 -23.67
CA ASN A 5 -29.42 35.67 -23.93
C ASN A 5 -28.04 35.79 -24.59
N SER A 6 -26.97 35.74 -23.78
CA SER A 6 -25.60 35.80 -24.28
C SER A 6 -25.33 34.51 -25.06
N ALA A 7 -25.41 34.58 -26.39
CA ALA A 7 -25.05 33.49 -27.28
C ALA A 7 -23.61 33.05 -26.93
N ALA A 8 -23.45 31.79 -26.51
CA ALA A 8 -22.15 31.22 -26.22
C ALA A 8 -21.30 31.27 -27.50
N GLU A 9 -20.16 31.96 -27.46
CA GLU A 9 -19.22 31.97 -28.57
C GLU A 9 -18.80 30.54 -28.90
N PRO A 10 -18.79 30.14 -30.18
CA PRO A 10 -18.31 28.83 -30.57
C PRO A 10 -16.85 28.69 -30.16
N VAL A 11 -16.55 27.72 -29.31
CA VAL A 11 -15.17 27.39 -28.89
C VAL A 11 -14.34 27.16 -30.16
N ALA A 12 -13.48 28.11 -30.48
CA ALA A 12 -12.66 28.06 -31.68
C ALA A 12 -11.87 26.74 -31.70
N ALA A 13 -11.92 26.01 -32.82
CA ALA A 13 -11.21 24.76 -32.96
C ALA A 13 -9.69 24.99 -32.75
N LEU A 14 -9.05 24.10 -31.98
CA LEU A 14 -7.62 24.20 -31.69
C LEU A 14 -6.79 24.34 -32.97
N THR A 15 -5.80 25.22 -32.96
CA THR A 15 -4.85 25.32 -34.07
C THR A 15 -3.96 24.07 -34.11
N PRO A 16 -3.36 23.73 -35.28
CA PRO A 16 -2.41 22.62 -35.35
C PRO A 16 -1.24 22.74 -34.35
N ALA A 17 -0.75 23.96 -34.11
CA ALA A 17 0.31 24.23 -33.13
C ALA A 17 -0.14 23.92 -31.69
N GLN A 18 -1.35 24.34 -31.31
CA GLN A 18 -1.93 24.04 -30.00
C GLN A 18 -2.15 22.54 -29.78
N ARG A 19 -2.56 21.80 -30.84
CA ARG A 19 -2.66 20.34 -30.78
C ARG A 19 -1.30 19.67 -30.54
N HIS A 20 -0.27 20.12 -31.24
CA HIS A 20 1.08 19.58 -31.06
C HIS A 20 1.60 19.82 -29.64
N GLU A 21 1.39 21.02 -29.08
CA GLU A 21 1.79 21.36 -27.72
C GLU A 21 1.06 20.49 -26.67
N LEU A 22 -0.24 20.24 -26.86
CA LEU A 22 -1.04 19.33 -26.03
C LEU A 22 -0.54 17.88 -26.09
N GLU A 23 -0.18 17.39 -27.28
CA GLU A 23 0.35 16.03 -27.46
C GLU A 23 1.71 15.87 -26.76
N GLU A 24 2.58 16.87 -26.85
CA GLU A 24 3.85 16.88 -26.14
C GLU A 24 3.67 16.89 -24.62
N ALA A 25 2.80 17.78 -24.11
CA ALA A 25 2.45 17.82 -22.69
C ALA A 25 1.88 16.47 -22.22
N GLY A 26 1.02 15.84 -23.03
CA GLY A 26 0.48 14.51 -22.77
C GLY A 26 1.57 13.43 -22.69
N ARG A 27 2.55 13.46 -23.61
CA ARG A 27 3.71 12.55 -23.58
C ARG A 27 4.54 12.73 -22.32
N ARG A 28 4.81 13.97 -21.90
CA ARG A 28 5.57 14.28 -20.68
C ARG A 28 4.84 13.81 -19.42
N ALA A 29 3.52 14.03 -19.33
CA ALA A 29 2.69 13.60 -18.21
C ALA A 29 2.53 12.07 -18.10
N LYS A 30 2.80 11.29 -19.16
CA LYS A 30 2.57 9.84 -19.20
C LYS A 30 3.24 9.08 -18.05
N LYS A 31 4.48 9.42 -17.70
CA LYS A 31 5.21 8.75 -16.60
C LYS A 31 4.62 9.08 -15.23
N ILE A 32 4.12 10.31 -15.05
CA ILE A 32 3.47 10.79 -13.83
C ILE A 32 2.11 10.10 -13.66
N ARG A 33 1.31 10.07 -14.73
CA ARG A 33 0.01 9.39 -14.75
C ARG A 33 0.13 7.89 -14.48
N ARG A 34 1.16 7.23 -15.03
CA ARG A 34 1.46 5.82 -14.72
C ARG A 34 1.76 5.62 -13.23
N ALA A 35 2.58 6.46 -12.62
CA ALA A 35 2.85 6.39 -11.18
C ALA A 35 1.58 6.60 -10.35
N ALA A 36 0.70 7.50 -10.78
CA ALA A 36 -0.60 7.72 -10.17
C ALA A 36 -1.53 6.49 -10.32
N THR A 37 -1.50 5.77 -11.45
CA THR A 37 -2.24 4.50 -11.61
C THR A 37 -1.73 3.42 -10.66
N VAL A 38 -0.40 3.27 -10.52
CA VAL A 38 0.19 2.31 -9.56
C VAL A 38 -0.21 2.66 -8.13
N ALA A 39 -0.15 3.94 -7.76
CA ALA A 39 -0.59 4.41 -6.44
C ALA A 39 -2.08 4.16 -6.20
N ALA A 40 -2.93 4.30 -7.24
CA ALA A 40 -4.35 3.97 -7.16
C ALA A 40 -4.57 2.50 -6.83
N PHE A 41 -3.91 1.62 -7.57
CA PHE A 41 -4.03 0.18 -7.39
C PHE A 41 -3.59 -0.22 -5.97
N ASN A 42 -2.38 0.20 -5.56
CA ASN A 42 -1.86 -0.10 -4.22
C ASN A 42 -2.77 0.46 -3.11
N GLY A 43 -3.20 1.71 -3.25
CA GLY A 43 -4.08 2.37 -2.27
C GLY A 43 -5.41 1.64 -2.10
N TRP A 44 -6.06 1.25 -3.20
CA TRP A 44 -7.31 0.49 -3.14
C TRP A 44 -7.12 -0.92 -2.60
N SER A 45 -6.05 -1.63 -2.98
CA SER A 45 -5.75 -2.95 -2.41
C SER A 45 -5.58 -2.86 -0.89
N MET A 46 -4.82 -1.88 -0.39
CA MET A 46 -4.64 -1.68 1.06
C MET A 46 -5.96 -1.29 1.75
N ALA A 47 -6.77 -0.42 1.15
CA ALA A 47 -8.07 -0.02 1.70
C ALA A 47 -9.02 -1.22 1.83
N ILE A 48 -9.11 -2.05 0.79
CA ILE A 48 -9.93 -3.27 0.81
C ILE A 48 -9.44 -4.22 1.89
N LEU A 49 -8.13 -4.46 1.98
CA LEU A 49 -7.57 -5.33 3.02
C LEU A 49 -7.87 -4.79 4.42
N ALA A 50 -7.71 -3.48 4.66
CA ALA A 50 -8.01 -2.85 5.93
C ALA A 50 -9.50 -3.02 6.33
N VAL A 51 -10.42 -2.77 5.39
CA VAL A 51 -11.86 -2.91 5.63
C VAL A 51 -12.25 -4.36 5.89
N LEU A 52 -11.74 -5.30 5.09
CA LEU A 52 -12.05 -6.73 5.24
C LEU A 52 -11.45 -7.34 6.51
N SER A 53 -10.32 -6.81 7.00
CA SER A 53 -9.68 -7.29 8.23
C SER A 53 -10.22 -6.62 9.49
N ALA A 54 -10.87 -5.46 9.39
CA ALA A 54 -11.40 -4.72 10.55
C ALA A 54 -12.38 -5.52 11.43
N PRO A 55 -13.33 -6.33 10.91
CA PRO A 55 -14.21 -7.14 11.77
C PRO A 55 -13.45 -8.15 12.63
N PHE A 56 -12.36 -8.72 12.11
CA PHE A 56 -11.52 -9.69 12.81
C PHE A 56 -10.54 -9.03 13.78
N ALA A 57 -10.41 -7.71 13.72
CA ALA A 57 -9.60 -6.94 14.67
C ALA A 57 -10.33 -6.66 15.99
N ILE A 58 -11.65 -6.83 16.05
CA ILE A 58 -12.44 -6.57 17.27
C ILE A 58 -11.98 -7.54 18.37
N GLY A 59 -11.48 -6.99 19.48
CA GLY A 59 -10.91 -7.78 20.58
C GLY A 59 -9.41 -8.09 20.47
N SER A 60 -8.75 -7.66 19.39
CA SER A 60 -7.30 -7.79 19.20
C SER A 60 -6.65 -6.42 19.01
N LEU A 61 -5.93 -5.93 20.02
CA LEU A 61 -5.20 -4.66 19.93
C LEU A 61 -4.23 -4.65 18.74
N VAL A 62 -3.52 -5.77 18.51
CA VAL A 62 -2.61 -5.93 17.37
C VAL A 62 -3.40 -5.86 16.07
N GLY A 63 -4.54 -6.57 15.97
CA GLY A 63 -5.41 -6.51 14.81
C GLY A 63 -5.89 -5.09 14.51
N LEU A 64 -6.26 -4.32 15.54
CA LEU A 64 -6.70 -2.93 15.40
C LEU A 64 -5.57 -2.03 14.90
N VAL A 65 -4.36 -2.18 15.45
CA VAL A 65 -3.18 -1.43 15.00
C VAL A 65 -2.87 -1.73 13.54
N ILE A 66 -2.97 -2.98 13.11
CA ILE A 66 -2.73 -3.37 11.71
C ILE A 66 -3.81 -2.81 10.78
N ALA A 67 -5.09 -2.97 11.13
CA ALA A 67 -6.20 -2.45 10.33
C ALA A 67 -6.15 -0.93 10.20
N ALA A 68 -5.91 -0.22 11.32
CA ALA A 68 -5.75 1.24 11.33
C ALA A 68 -4.51 1.69 10.56
N GLY A 69 -3.37 0.99 10.73
CA GLY A 69 -2.13 1.27 10.01
C GLY A 69 -2.29 1.12 8.50
N LEU A 70 -2.90 0.03 8.04
CA LEU A 70 -3.21 -0.18 6.62
C LEU A 70 -4.18 0.89 6.09
N GLY A 71 -5.20 1.25 6.87
CA GLY A 71 -6.14 2.32 6.50
C GLY A 71 -5.44 3.68 6.34
N ALA A 72 -4.55 4.05 7.27
CA ALA A 72 -3.78 5.28 7.20
C ALA A 72 -2.82 5.31 5.99
N LEU A 73 -2.12 4.20 5.72
CA LEU A 73 -1.25 4.06 4.56
C LEU A 73 -2.03 4.09 3.24
N ALA A 74 -3.21 3.46 3.19
CA ALA A 74 -4.10 3.50 2.03
C ALA A 74 -4.57 4.93 1.74
N TRP A 75 -4.99 5.66 2.78
CA TRP A 75 -5.38 7.07 2.67
C TRP A 75 -4.22 7.93 2.13
N ASN A 76 -3.02 7.77 2.69
CA ASN A 76 -1.84 8.50 2.25
C ASN A 76 -1.45 8.17 0.80
N GLU A 77 -1.56 6.91 0.38
CA GLU A 77 -1.29 6.48 -1.01
C GLU A 77 -2.28 7.14 -1.99
N LEU A 78 -3.57 7.12 -1.67
CA LEU A 78 -4.62 7.74 -2.49
C LEU A 78 -4.51 9.27 -2.51
N ARG A 79 -4.13 9.89 -1.38
CA ARG A 79 -3.82 11.32 -1.32
C ARG A 79 -2.60 11.67 -2.17
N GLY A 80 -1.54 10.86 -2.11
CA GLY A 80 -0.34 11.01 -2.92
C GLY A 80 -0.62 10.88 -4.41
N ARG A 81 -1.49 9.95 -4.81
CA ARG A 81 -2.03 9.87 -6.17
C ARG A 81 -2.68 11.18 -6.61
N SER A 82 -3.61 11.72 -5.83
CA SER A 82 -4.30 12.96 -6.18
C SER A 82 -3.31 14.12 -6.36
N ARG A 83 -2.28 14.20 -5.51
CA ARG A 83 -1.21 15.19 -5.63
C ARG A 83 -0.31 14.98 -6.85
N LEU A 84 0.01 13.74 -7.21
CA LEU A 84 0.72 13.43 -8.46
C LEU A 84 -0.05 13.92 -9.69
N LEU A 85 -1.37 13.76 -9.70
CA LEU A 85 -2.23 14.22 -10.79
C LEU A 85 -2.34 15.75 -10.86
N GLN A 86 -2.06 16.43 -9.75
CA GLN A 86 -1.90 17.89 -9.67
C GLN A 86 -0.46 18.35 -9.94
N PHE A 87 0.43 17.43 -10.34
CA PHE A 87 1.84 17.69 -10.60
C PHE A 87 2.60 18.29 -9.40
N ASP A 88 2.19 17.96 -8.18
CA ASP A 88 2.88 18.37 -6.95
C ASP A 88 4.28 17.70 -6.86
N PRO A 89 5.39 18.47 -6.80
CA PRO A 89 6.74 17.91 -6.76
C PRO A 89 7.06 17.13 -5.47
N LEU A 90 6.27 17.31 -4.41
CA LEU A 90 6.43 16.57 -3.15
C LEU A 90 5.69 15.22 -3.16
N ALA A 91 4.73 15.02 -4.07
CA ALA A 91 3.92 13.81 -4.13
C ALA A 91 4.75 12.51 -4.32
N PRO A 92 5.78 12.46 -5.19
CA PRO A 92 6.62 11.27 -5.32
C PRO A 92 7.37 10.92 -4.03
N ALA A 93 7.81 11.91 -3.26
CA ALA A 93 8.48 11.67 -1.98
C ALA A 93 7.50 11.13 -0.94
N LEU A 94 6.29 11.69 -0.86
CA LEU A 94 5.24 11.22 0.04
C LEU A 94 4.89 9.75 -0.24
N LEU A 95 4.74 9.37 -1.51
CA LEU A 95 4.47 7.98 -1.90
C LEU A 95 5.66 7.04 -1.58
N GLY A 96 6.89 7.49 -1.81
CA GLY A 96 8.09 6.73 -1.44
C GLY A 96 8.14 6.43 0.07
N TRP A 97 7.89 7.44 0.90
CA TRP A 97 7.80 7.28 2.36
C TRP A 97 6.62 6.39 2.78
N ASN A 98 5.49 6.43 2.06
CA ASN A 98 4.35 5.56 2.35
C ASN A 98 4.71 4.07 2.13
N GLN A 99 5.48 3.74 1.08
CA GLN A 99 5.96 2.38 0.84
C GLN A 99 6.92 1.90 1.94
N LEU A 100 7.78 2.78 2.46
CA LEU A 100 8.62 2.46 3.62
C LEU A 100 7.80 2.29 4.90
N GLY A 101 6.75 3.07 5.09
CA GLY A 101 5.78 2.89 6.17
C GLY A 101 5.06 1.54 6.09
N LEU A 102 4.65 1.12 4.89
CA LEU A 102 4.08 -0.21 4.67
C LEU A 102 5.09 -1.32 4.96
N LEU A 103 6.34 -1.18 4.52
CA LEU A 103 7.40 -2.12 4.84
C LEU A 103 7.60 -2.24 6.35
N ALA A 104 7.63 -1.12 7.07
CA ALA A 104 7.79 -1.10 8.52
C ALA A 104 6.61 -1.77 9.22
N LEU A 105 5.37 -1.50 8.80
CA LEU A 105 4.17 -2.09 9.37
C LEU A 105 4.15 -3.62 9.18
N VAL A 106 4.38 -4.09 7.95
CA VAL A 106 4.38 -5.52 7.63
C VAL A 106 5.54 -6.23 8.33
N SER A 107 6.75 -5.66 8.27
CA SER A 107 7.92 -6.29 8.90
C SER A 107 7.79 -6.32 10.42
N GLY A 108 7.31 -5.23 11.03
CA GLY A 108 7.05 -5.17 12.46
C GLY A 108 6.03 -6.21 12.91
N TYR A 109 4.96 -6.40 12.15
CA TYR A 109 3.98 -7.47 12.39
C TYR A 109 4.59 -8.87 12.25
N CYS A 110 5.37 -9.12 11.20
CA CYS A 110 6.03 -10.41 10.97
C CYS A 110 7.02 -10.75 12.09
N VAL A 111 7.85 -9.77 12.50
CA VAL A 111 8.77 -9.92 13.63
C VAL A 111 7.99 -10.19 14.91
N TRP A 112 6.93 -9.42 15.18
CA TRP A 112 6.06 -9.66 16.33
C TRP A 112 5.53 -11.09 16.35
N GLN A 113 4.98 -11.58 15.23
CA GLN A 113 4.46 -12.94 15.11
C GLN A 113 5.54 -14.01 15.36
N ILE A 114 6.73 -13.84 14.77
CA ILE A 114 7.88 -14.72 15.03
C ILE A 114 8.21 -14.74 16.53
N LEU A 115 8.35 -13.58 17.16
CA LEU A 115 8.70 -13.48 18.57
C LEU A 115 7.61 -14.11 19.46
N THR A 116 6.33 -13.85 19.18
CA THR A 116 5.24 -14.46 19.94
C THR A 116 5.18 -15.98 19.77
N THR A 117 5.56 -16.52 18.62
CA THR A 117 5.60 -17.97 18.41
C THR A 117 6.84 -18.64 19.00
N LEU A 118 7.99 -17.95 19.00
CA LEU A 118 9.23 -18.49 19.56
C LEU A 118 9.28 -18.41 21.09
N PHE A 119 8.71 -17.35 21.67
CA PHE A 119 8.78 -17.07 23.11
C PHE A 119 7.45 -17.18 23.84
N GLY A 120 6.32 -17.19 23.13
CA GLY A 120 5.01 -17.45 23.72
C GLY A 120 4.73 -18.95 23.80
N GLY A 121 4.09 -19.39 24.89
CA GLY A 121 3.49 -20.72 24.95
C GLY A 121 2.28 -20.78 24.03
N SER A 122 2.09 -21.88 23.28
CA SER A 122 0.90 -21.98 22.44
C SER A 122 -0.31 -22.38 23.29
N ALA A 123 -1.33 -21.51 23.32
CA ALA A 123 -2.62 -21.86 23.92
C ALA A 123 -3.20 -23.15 23.32
N ILE A 124 -2.89 -23.41 22.05
CA ILE A 124 -3.28 -24.63 21.34
C ILE A 124 -2.56 -25.87 21.89
N ALA A 125 -1.25 -25.81 22.19
CA ALA A 125 -0.59 -26.96 22.81
C ALA A 125 -1.10 -27.24 24.22
N ALA A 126 -1.43 -26.20 24.99
CA ALA A 126 -2.08 -26.36 26.29
C ALA A 126 -3.45 -27.07 26.12
N GLU A 127 -4.22 -26.70 25.10
CA GLU A 127 -5.52 -27.33 24.79
C GLU A 127 -5.36 -28.78 24.30
N ILE A 128 -4.36 -29.07 23.45
CA ILE A 128 -4.03 -30.44 23.01
C ILE A 128 -3.60 -31.29 24.22
N GLN A 129 -2.89 -30.70 25.19
CA GLN A 129 -2.57 -31.39 26.43
C GLN A 129 -3.79 -31.62 27.33
N ALA A 130 -4.74 -30.70 27.36
CA ALA A 130 -5.95 -30.83 28.16
C ALA A 130 -6.96 -31.84 27.58
N ASN A 131 -6.97 -32.05 26.25
CA ASN A 131 -7.97 -32.87 25.56
C ASN A 131 -7.38 -34.14 24.93
N PRO A 132 -7.69 -35.34 25.46
CA PRO A 132 -7.17 -36.60 24.94
C PRO A 132 -7.49 -36.86 23.46
N GLU A 133 -8.70 -36.50 23.01
CA GLU A 133 -9.14 -36.69 21.62
C GLU A 133 -8.29 -35.87 20.62
N LEU A 134 -7.91 -34.63 20.99
CA LEU A 134 -7.04 -33.79 20.16
C LEU A 134 -5.62 -34.35 20.10
N ARG A 135 -5.13 -34.94 21.21
CA ARG A 135 -3.81 -35.58 21.26
C ARG A 135 -3.73 -36.80 20.33
N GLU A 136 -4.79 -37.58 20.23
CA GLU A 136 -4.86 -38.72 19.31
C GLU A 136 -4.80 -38.28 17.84
N LEU A 137 -5.46 -37.16 17.50
CA LEU A 137 -5.51 -36.64 16.13
C LEU A 137 -4.28 -35.81 15.71
N LEU A 138 -3.72 -35.01 16.62
CA LEU A 138 -2.70 -33.99 16.32
C LEU A 138 -1.32 -34.32 16.91
N GLY A 139 -1.20 -35.42 17.66
CA GLY A 139 0.01 -35.80 18.39
C GLY A 139 0.16 -35.05 19.71
N SER A 140 1.35 -35.12 20.30
CA SER A 140 1.64 -34.36 21.53
C SER A 140 1.71 -32.86 21.26
N GLY A 141 1.36 -32.04 22.26
CA GLY A 141 1.48 -30.58 22.15
C GLY A 141 2.91 -30.13 21.83
N GLU A 142 3.92 -30.85 22.32
CA GLU A 142 5.34 -30.56 22.04
C GLU A 142 5.71 -30.86 20.58
N GLU A 143 5.28 -32.00 20.03
CA GLU A 143 5.49 -32.33 18.61
C GLU A 143 4.79 -31.33 17.71
N PHE A 144 3.57 -30.92 18.07
CA PHE A 144 2.81 -29.90 17.34
C PHE A 144 3.54 -28.54 17.35
N GLU A 145 4.08 -28.11 18.49
CA GLU A 145 4.87 -26.88 18.56
C GLU A 145 6.19 -26.97 17.78
N ALA A 146 6.92 -28.08 17.92
CA ALA A 146 8.17 -28.33 17.19
C ALA A 146 7.93 -28.32 15.67
N PHE A 147 6.75 -28.75 15.24
CA PHE A 147 6.30 -28.67 13.86
C PHE A 147 5.94 -27.22 13.46
N LEU A 148 5.17 -26.48 14.27
CA LEU A 148 4.70 -25.15 13.89
C LEU A 148 5.79 -24.07 13.87
N ARG A 149 6.67 -24.02 14.89
CA ARG A 149 7.66 -22.94 15.04
C ARG A 149 8.52 -22.68 13.80
N PRO A 150 9.22 -23.67 13.20
CA PRO A 150 10.05 -23.42 12.02
C PRO A 150 9.23 -22.97 10.81
N ARG A 151 7.98 -23.43 10.67
CA ARG A 151 7.09 -23.02 9.56
C ARG A 151 6.66 -21.57 9.69
N VAL A 152 6.32 -21.14 10.90
CA VAL A 152 5.99 -19.74 11.19
C VAL A 152 7.19 -18.83 10.91
N VAL A 153 8.39 -19.20 11.38
CA VAL A 153 9.62 -18.45 11.11
C VAL A 153 9.91 -18.38 9.61
N MET A 154 9.83 -19.51 8.91
CA MET A 154 10.07 -19.56 7.46
C MET A 154 9.05 -18.71 6.69
N PHE A 155 7.75 -18.83 7.01
CA PHE A 155 6.69 -18.10 6.36
C PHE A 155 6.84 -16.59 6.56
N TYR A 156 6.96 -16.12 7.80
CA TYR A 156 7.09 -14.68 8.07
C TYR A 156 8.45 -14.12 7.63
N GLY A 157 9.53 -14.91 7.71
CA GLY A 157 10.82 -14.53 7.16
C GLY A 157 10.77 -14.32 5.64
N LEU A 158 10.07 -15.20 4.92
CA LEU A 158 9.82 -15.04 3.49
C LEU A 158 8.97 -13.80 3.20
N VAL A 159 7.91 -13.55 3.97
CA VAL A 159 7.07 -12.35 3.82
C VAL A 159 7.89 -11.07 4.01
N ILE A 160 8.80 -11.03 4.99
CA ILE A 160 9.73 -9.91 5.19
C ILE A 160 10.62 -9.72 3.97
N ALA A 161 11.27 -10.79 3.49
CA ALA A 161 12.19 -10.72 2.35
C ALA A 161 11.48 -10.22 1.08
N LEU A 162 10.30 -10.76 0.78
CA LEU A 162 9.46 -10.31 -0.33
C LEU A 162 9.02 -8.86 -0.15
N SER A 163 8.70 -8.45 1.08
CA SER A 163 8.30 -7.08 1.36
C SER A 163 9.46 -6.09 1.18
N VAL A 164 10.66 -6.43 1.64
CA VAL A 164 11.85 -5.58 1.43
C VAL A 164 12.09 -5.37 -0.06
N ALA A 165 11.99 -6.45 -0.85
CA ALA A 165 12.16 -6.37 -2.30
C ALA A 165 11.05 -5.53 -2.97
N ALA A 166 9.78 -5.85 -2.74
CA ALA A 166 8.66 -5.21 -3.42
C ALA A 166 8.48 -3.74 -2.99
N GLN A 167 8.43 -3.46 -1.68
CA GLN A 167 8.28 -2.11 -1.15
C GLN A 167 9.54 -1.28 -1.39
N GLY A 168 10.73 -1.89 -1.33
CA GLY A 168 11.99 -1.20 -1.66
C GLY A 168 12.04 -0.74 -3.11
N VAL A 169 11.66 -1.61 -4.06
CA VAL A 169 11.57 -1.27 -5.49
C VAL A 169 10.49 -0.21 -5.73
N ASN A 170 9.32 -0.32 -5.09
CA ASN A 170 8.25 0.68 -5.22
C ASN A 170 8.67 2.04 -4.63
N ALA A 171 9.31 2.06 -3.47
CA ALA A 171 9.81 3.29 -2.85
C ALA A 171 10.82 3.98 -3.76
N TRP A 172 11.82 3.24 -4.24
CA TRP A 172 12.80 3.75 -5.21
C TRP A 172 12.13 4.23 -6.50
N TYR A 173 11.18 3.46 -7.03
CA TYR A 173 10.39 3.85 -8.19
C TYR A 173 9.73 5.21 -7.97
N TYR A 174 9.04 5.44 -6.85
CA TYR A 174 8.38 6.72 -6.57
C TYR A 174 9.37 7.85 -6.39
N PHE A 175 10.42 7.69 -5.59
CA PHE A 175 11.46 8.72 -5.44
C PHE A 175 12.06 9.12 -6.79
N SER A 176 12.27 8.15 -7.68
CA SER A 176 12.79 8.40 -9.04
C SER A 176 11.84 9.22 -9.93
N ARG A 177 10.55 9.36 -9.59
CA ARG A 177 9.57 10.14 -10.38
C ARG A 177 9.59 11.63 -10.11
N ARG A 178 10.24 12.08 -9.03
CA ARG A 178 10.41 13.51 -8.73
C ARG A 178 10.95 14.32 -9.91
N LYS A 179 12.03 13.83 -10.53
CA LYS A 179 12.63 14.48 -11.71
C LYS A 179 11.67 14.65 -12.89
N HIS A 180 10.67 13.76 -13.04
CA HIS A 180 9.71 13.85 -14.12
C HIS A 180 8.64 14.90 -13.85
N VAL A 181 8.23 15.07 -12.58
CA VAL A 181 7.32 16.14 -12.17
C VAL A 181 8.00 17.49 -12.32
N GLU A 182 9.24 17.63 -11.84
CA GLU A 182 10.01 18.86 -11.96
C GLU A 182 10.34 19.23 -13.42
N ALA A 183 10.63 18.24 -14.27
CA ALA A 183 10.80 18.48 -15.71
C ALA A 183 9.50 18.94 -16.37
N TYR A 184 8.36 18.31 -16.02
CA TYR A 184 7.06 18.72 -16.53
C TYR A 184 6.75 20.17 -16.19
N LEU A 185 6.87 20.56 -14.91
CA LEU A 185 6.60 21.94 -14.47
C LEU A 185 7.50 22.99 -15.13
N ARG A 186 8.75 22.62 -15.48
CA ARG A 186 9.68 23.52 -16.16
C ARG A 186 9.34 23.73 -17.63
N GLU A 187 8.81 22.69 -18.27
CA GLU A 187 8.55 22.64 -19.71
C GLU A 187 7.10 22.97 -20.07
N THR A 188 6.20 23.05 -19.08
CA THR A 188 4.79 23.45 -19.24
C THR A 188 4.39 24.39 -18.09
N PRO A 189 4.75 25.68 -18.17
CA PRO A 189 4.34 26.69 -17.19
C PRO A 189 2.84 27.00 -17.22
#